data_AF-A0A0B5AXX7-F1
#
_entry.id   AF-A0A0B5AXX7-F1
#
_cell.length_a   1.000
_cell.length_b   1.000
_cell.length_c   1.000
_cell.angle_alpha   90.00
_cell.angle_beta   90.00
_cell.angle_gamma   90.00
#
_symmetry.space_group_name_H-M   'P 1'
#
loop_
_entity.id
_entity.type
_entity.pdbx_description
1 polymer ?
#
loop_
_entity_poly.entity_id
_entity_poly.type
_entity_poly.pdbx_seq_one_letter_code
_entity_poly.pdbx_strand_id
1 'polypeptide(L)'
;MKTKMYEIEATGGNPEVMFDPEDFLFHHLILSDEKEYSKEELEELAKTHEVDFISKEEEGSFTFIHVSNPEHLDSIQEHGLKPSEDGYVGDLGYGVYVVDEDDTEALENLLDYLEAALEDDEEEILLIQGGYTGRYTRCIYGDGHEGYIVIKSTVSEDMIEDWSVKNLEDVWFNGLSI
;
A
#
# COMPACT_ATOMS: atom_id res chain seq x y z
N MET A 1 31.06 -9.12 -0.29
CA MET A 1 29.95 -8.65 -1.14
C MET A 1 29.51 -7.32 -0.57
N LYS A 2 29.37 -6.27 -1.38
CA LYS A 2 28.73 -5.03 -0.91
C LYS A 2 27.24 -5.33 -0.84
N THR A 3 26.64 -5.28 0.35
CA THR A 3 25.20 -5.31 0.52
C THR A 3 24.63 -4.10 -0.22
N LYS A 4 23.72 -4.34 -1.17
CA LYS A 4 22.96 -3.27 -1.85
C LYS A 4 22.17 -2.57 -0.74
N MET A 5 22.34 -1.25 -0.55
CA MET A 5 21.68 -0.51 0.54
C MET A 5 20.27 -0.06 0.15
N TYR A 6 19.99 0.05 -1.15
CA TYR A 6 18.70 0.46 -1.68
C TYR A 6 18.47 -0.06 -3.10
N GLU A 7 17.21 -0.07 -3.51
CA GLU A 7 16.70 -0.43 -4.83
C GLU A 7 15.83 0.70 -5.39
N ILE A 8 15.85 0.93 -6.69
CA ILE A 8 14.93 1.86 -7.36
C ILE A 8 14.12 1.05 -8.37
N GLU A 9 12.81 1.14 -8.28
CA GLU A 9 11.84 0.47 -9.14
C GLU A 9 11.00 1.51 -9.90
N ALA A 10 10.49 1.14 -11.08
CA ALA A 10 9.50 1.93 -11.81
C ALA A 10 8.11 1.31 -11.57
N THR A 11 7.12 2.12 -11.25
CA THR A 11 5.83 1.70 -10.67
C THR A 11 4.65 2.50 -11.25
N GLY A 12 3.40 2.14 -10.89
CA GLY A 12 2.19 2.78 -11.44
C GLY A 12 1.91 2.41 -12.91
N GLY A 13 1.74 1.13 -13.22
CA GLY A 13 1.57 0.66 -14.60
C GLY A 13 1.32 -0.84 -14.76
N ASN A 14 1.02 -1.29 -15.98
CA ASN A 14 0.90 -2.72 -16.31
C ASN A 14 2.10 -3.17 -17.18
N PRO A 15 3.05 -3.97 -16.67
CA PRO A 15 4.27 -4.39 -17.37
C PRO A 15 3.99 -5.33 -18.55
N GLU A 16 2.79 -5.93 -18.65
CA GLU A 16 2.41 -6.73 -19.82
C GLU A 16 1.94 -5.87 -20.99
N VAL A 17 1.47 -4.65 -20.71
CA VAL A 17 0.96 -3.68 -21.70
C VAL A 17 1.99 -2.60 -22.00
N MET A 18 2.81 -2.26 -21.02
CA MET A 18 3.85 -1.23 -21.06
C MET A 18 5.17 -1.87 -21.51
N PHE A 19 5.61 -1.48 -22.71
CA PHE A 19 6.81 -2.04 -23.33
C PHE A 19 8.06 -1.18 -23.09
N ASP A 20 7.87 0.07 -22.65
CA ASP A 20 8.94 1.03 -22.36
C ASP A 20 8.91 1.41 -20.87
N PRO A 21 10.06 1.44 -20.16
CA PRO A 21 10.15 1.97 -18.80
C PRO A 21 9.58 3.39 -18.62
N GLU A 22 9.51 4.20 -19.70
CA GLU A 22 8.87 5.53 -19.67
C GLU A 22 7.34 5.48 -19.51
N ASP A 23 6.71 4.31 -19.67
CA ASP A 23 5.27 4.14 -19.53
C ASP A 23 4.83 4.02 -18.05
N PHE A 24 5.76 3.76 -17.13
CA PHE A 24 5.52 3.76 -15.68
C PHE A 24 5.40 5.18 -15.15
N LEU A 25 4.41 5.42 -14.30
CA LEU A 25 4.08 6.76 -13.80
C LEU A 25 5.03 7.26 -12.72
N PHE A 26 5.69 6.36 -11.99
CA PHE A 26 6.44 6.73 -10.79
C PHE A 26 7.79 6.00 -10.68
N HIS A 27 8.71 6.62 -9.95
CA HIS A 27 9.96 6.04 -9.50
C HIS A 27 9.95 5.87 -7.99
N HIS A 28 10.29 4.67 -7.52
CA HIS A 28 10.17 4.28 -6.13
C HIS A 28 11.52 3.81 -5.58
N LEU A 29 12.01 4.47 -4.52
CA LEU A 29 13.22 4.07 -3.81
C LEU A 29 12.87 3.19 -2.61
N ILE A 30 13.44 1.98 -2.55
CA ILE A 30 13.29 1.05 -1.45
C ILE A 30 14.61 0.96 -0.68
N LEU A 31 14.60 1.37 0.59
CA LEU A 31 15.72 1.33 1.52
C LEU A 31 15.73 0.00 2.28
N SER A 32 16.91 -0.60 2.45
CA SER A 32 17.08 -1.90 3.13
C SER A 32 17.98 -1.83 4.36
N ASP A 33 18.32 -0.62 4.80
CA ASP A 33 19.16 -0.40 5.97
C ASP A 33 18.34 -0.13 7.24
N GLU A 34 19.00 -0.22 8.40
CA GLU A 34 18.38 -0.02 9.71
C GLU A 34 18.32 1.47 10.10
N LYS A 35 18.68 2.41 9.21
CA LYS A 35 18.78 3.82 9.57
C LYS A 35 17.38 4.43 9.69
N GLU A 36 17.20 5.25 10.71
CA GLU A 36 16.06 6.17 10.81
C GLU A 36 16.39 7.48 10.09
N TYR A 37 15.47 7.94 9.25
CA TYR A 37 15.64 9.14 8.44
C TYR A 37 14.72 10.24 8.96
N SER A 38 15.25 11.44 9.07
CA SER A 38 14.43 12.63 9.23
C SER A 38 13.76 13.01 7.91
N LYS A 39 12.68 13.80 7.99
CA LYS A 39 11.99 14.35 6.80
C LYS A 39 12.94 15.10 5.86
N GLU A 40 13.85 15.91 6.38
CA GLU A 40 14.84 16.65 5.59
C GLU A 40 15.78 15.71 4.82
N GLU A 41 16.18 14.59 5.42
CA GLU A 41 17.02 13.59 4.75
C GLU A 41 16.25 12.83 3.66
N LEU A 42 14.96 12.56 3.88
CA LEU A 42 14.11 11.92 2.88
C LEU A 42 13.86 12.84 1.69
N GLU A 43 13.60 14.13 1.92
CA GLU A 43 13.48 15.14 0.86
C GLU A 43 14.78 15.25 0.05
N GLU A 44 15.94 15.24 0.71
CA GLU A 44 17.24 15.26 0.02
C GLU A 44 17.49 13.98 -0.79
N LEU A 45 17.13 12.81 -0.25
CA LEU A 45 17.22 11.53 -0.96
C LEU A 45 16.31 11.51 -2.18
N ALA A 46 15.05 11.90 -2.03
CA ALA A 46 14.07 11.92 -3.11
C ALA A 46 14.56 12.78 -4.27
N LYS A 47 15.06 13.99 -3.95
CA LYS A 47 15.66 14.89 -4.92
C LYS A 47 16.94 14.35 -5.56
N THR A 48 17.79 13.68 -4.79
CA THR A 48 19.08 13.14 -5.28
C THR A 48 18.87 11.98 -6.24
N HIS A 49 17.84 11.17 -5.99
CA HIS A 49 17.53 9.98 -6.78
C HIS A 49 16.43 10.23 -7.82
N GLU A 50 15.81 11.41 -7.83
CA GLU A 50 14.69 11.77 -8.71
C GLU A 50 13.53 10.75 -8.60
N VAL A 51 13.14 10.45 -7.35
CA VAL A 51 12.08 9.49 -7.02
C VAL A 51 10.86 10.18 -6.43
N ASP A 52 9.69 9.62 -6.68
CA ASP A 52 8.39 10.09 -6.19
C ASP A 52 8.11 9.57 -4.79
N PHE A 53 8.54 8.33 -4.52
CA PHE A 53 8.29 7.64 -3.26
C PHE A 53 9.58 7.09 -2.65
N ILE A 54 9.64 7.06 -1.32
CA ILE A 54 10.64 6.31 -0.57
C ILE A 54 9.94 5.38 0.40
N SER A 55 10.29 4.10 0.35
CA SER A 55 9.87 3.12 1.32
C SER A 55 11.04 2.42 1.98
N LYS A 56 10.78 1.78 3.11
CA LYS A 56 11.75 1.00 3.88
C LYS A 56 11.29 -0.46 3.95
N GLU A 57 12.21 -1.39 3.71
CA GLU A 57 11.99 -2.81 3.98
C GLU A 57 12.04 -3.04 5.49
N GLU A 58 11.01 -3.70 6.00
CA GLU A 58 10.86 -4.02 7.42
C GLU A 58 10.45 -5.48 7.60
N GLU A 59 10.66 -6.00 8.80
CA GLU A 59 10.19 -7.32 9.23
C GLU A 59 9.55 -7.17 10.61
N GLY A 60 8.29 -7.57 10.74
CA GLY A 60 7.53 -7.30 11.95
C GLY A 60 6.12 -7.88 11.93
N SER A 61 5.33 -7.45 12.92
CA SER A 61 3.92 -7.80 13.07
C SER A 61 3.09 -6.54 13.29
N PHE A 62 1.94 -6.46 12.64
CA PHE A 62 0.99 -5.35 12.78
C PHE A 62 -0.43 -5.85 12.45
N THR A 63 -1.42 -5.14 12.94
CA THR A 63 -2.82 -5.27 12.54
C THR A 63 -3.09 -4.30 11.40
N PHE A 64 -3.85 -4.73 10.42
CA PHE A 64 -3.97 -4.03 9.15
C PHE A 64 -5.40 -3.77 8.75
N ILE A 65 -5.57 -2.71 7.97
CA ILE A 65 -6.78 -2.42 7.20
C ILE A 65 -6.42 -2.50 5.71
N HIS A 66 -7.24 -3.21 4.96
CA HIS A 66 -7.23 -3.28 3.50
C HIS A 66 -8.60 -2.87 2.98
N VAL A 67 -8.62 -2.12 1.87
CA VAL A 67 -9.84 -1.75 1.17
C VAL A 67 -9.84 -2.41 -0.20
N SER A 68 -10.97 -3.01 -0.56
CA SER A 68 -11.18 -3.68 -1.84
C SER A 68 -12.58 -3.41 -2.38
N ASN A 69 -12.85 -3.87 -3.59
CA ASN A 69 -14.20 -3.86 -4.16
C ASN A 69 -15.03 -5.03 -3.58
N PRO A 70 -16.30 -4.82 -3.21
CA PRO A 70 -17.20 -5.88 -2.74
C PRO A 70 -17.29 -7.11 -3.66
N GLU A 71 -17.09 -6.96 -4.97
CA GLU A 71 -17.08 -8.06 -5.93
C GLU A 71 -15.96 -9.09 -5.68
N HIS A 72 -14.92 -8.74 -4.93
CA HIS A 72 -13.80 -9.62 -4.62
C HIS A 72 -13.99 -10.45 -3.35
N LEU A 73 -15.08 -10.24 -2.59
CA LEU A 73 -15.30 -10.89 -1.30
C LEU A 73 -15.16 -12.41 -1.36
N ASP A 74 -15.87 -13.07 -2.28
CA ASP A 74 -15.85 -14.55 -2.37
C ASP A 74 -14.43 -15.08 -2.67
N SER A 75 -13.69 -14.39 -3.55
CA SER A 75 -12.31 -14.77 -3.90
C SER A 75 -11.37 -14.59 -2.71
N ILE A 76 -11.50 -13.50 -1.97
CA ILE A 76 -10.67 -13.23 -0.79
C ILE A 76 -10.95 -14.23 0.32
N GLN A 77 -12.21 -14.63 0.50
CA GLN A 77 -12.58 -15.66 1.47
C GLN A 77 -12.02 -17.05 1.13
N GLU A 78 -11.86 -17.38 -0.15
CA GLU A 78 -11.36 -18.70 -0.58
C GLU A 78 -9.84 -18.74 -0.72
N HIS A 79 -9.20 -17.59 -0.96
CA HIS A 79 -7.80 -17.55 -1.38
C HIS A 79 -6.93 -16.51 -0.66
N GLY A 80 -7.49 -15.74 0.27
CA GLY A 80 -6.83 -14.62 0.93
C GLY A 80 -6.65 -13.40 0.02
N LEU A 81 -5.90 -12.40 0.51
CA LEU A 81 -5.53 -11.23 -0.28
C LEU A 81 -4.32 -11.55 -1.14
N LYS A 82 -4.46 -11.35 -2.43
CA LYS A 82 -3.37 -11.55 -3.39
C LYS A 82 -2.94 -10.23 -3.98
N PRO A 83 -1.62 -10.06 -4.24
CA PRO A 83 -1.18 -9.03 -5.15
C PRO A 83 -1.90 -9.16 -6.50
N SER A 84 -2.11 -8.04 -7.19
CA SER A 84 -2.91 -8.04 -8.42
C SER A 84 -2.41 -9.07 -9.44
N GLU A 85 -3.27 -9.97 -9.89
CA GLU A 85 -2.91 -11.02 -10.87
C GLU A 85 -3.02 -10.51 -12.32
N ASP A 86 -3.60 -9.33 -12.54
CA ASP A 86 -3.77 -8.69 -13.86
C ASP A 86 -2.51 -7.96 -14.37
N GLY A 87 -1.42 -8.03 -13.58
CA GLY A 87 -0.16 -7.37 -13.86
C GLY A 87 -0.11 -5.91 -13.43
N TYR A 88 -1.20 -5.29 -12.94
CA TYR A 88 -1.13 -3.91 -12.45
C TYR A 88 -0.17 -3.78 -11.27
N VAL A 89 0.76 -2.84 -11.40
CA VAL A 89 1.72 -2.42 -10.38
C VAL A 89 1.26 -1.06 -9.90
N GLY A 90 0.86 -0.96 -8.62
CA GLY A 90 0.46 0.31 -8.04
C GLY A 90 1.64 1.25 -7.82
N ASP A 91 1.38 2.41 -7.23
CA ASP A 91 2.34 3.52 -7.10
C ASP A 91 3.58 3.13 -6.29
N LEU A 92 3.39 2.32 -5.26
CA LEU A 92 4.44 1.76 -4.40
C LEU A 92 4.94 0.36 -4.82
N GLY A 93 4.61 -0.09 -6.03
CA GLY A 93 5.07 -1.37 -6.57
C GLY A 93 4.05 -2.52 -6.51
N TYR A 94 4.56 -3.75 -6.65
CA TYR A 94 3.71 -4.94 -6.71
C TYR A 94 3.48 -5.52 -5.32
N GLY A 95 2.22 -5.66 -4.91
CA GLY A 95 1.87 -6.33 -3.65
C GLY A 95 0.41 -6.13 -3.23
N VAL A 96 0.09 -6.61 -2.04
CA VAL A 96 -1.14 -6.27 -1.31
C VAL A 96 -0.89 -4.98 -0.54
N TYR A 97 -1.73 -3.98 -0.77
CA TYR A 97 -1.65 -2.67 -0.14
C TYR A 97 -2.50 -2.66 1.12
N VAL A 98 -1.90 -2.32 2.25
CA VAL A 98 -2.60 -2.22 3.53
C VAL A 98 -2.09 -1.00 4.30
N VAL A 99 -2.82 -0.59 5.33
CA VAL A 99 -2.35 0.38 6.32
C VAL A 99 -2.34 -0.27 7.70
N ASP A 100 -1.41 0.14 8.56
CA ASP A 100 -1.38 -0.26 9.97
C ASP A 100 -2.52 0.45 10.72
N GLU A 101 -3.34 -0.30 11.46
CA GLU A 101 -4.50 0.28 12.15
C GLU A 101 -4.12 1.23 13.30
N ASP A 102 -2.90 1.09 13.81
CA ASP A 102 -2.37 1.96 14.87
C ASP A 102 -1.66 3.21 14.30
N ASP A 103 -1.48 3.30 12.98
CA ASP A 103 -0.81 4.41 12.30
C ASP A 103 -1.81 5.48 11.84
N THR A 104 -1.92 6.55 12.63
CA THR A 104 -2.87 7.65 12.36
C THR A 104 -2.60 8.35 11.02
N GLU A 105 -1.33 8.51 10.62
CA GLU A 105 -0.99 9.17 9.36
C GLU A 105 -1.40 8.29 8.17
N ALA A 106 -1.15 6.99 8.25
CA ALA A 106 -1.60 6.03 7.25
C ALA A 106 -3.13 6.00 7.09
N LEU A 107 -3.86 6.09 8.21
CA LEU A 107 -5.31 6.12 8.19
C LEU A 107 -5.89 7.42 7.60
N GLU A 108 -5.28 8.57 7.90
CA GLU A 108 -5.65 9.85 7.29
C GLU A 108 -5.44 9.80 5.77
N ASN A 109 -4.28 9.30 5.32
CA ASN A 109 -3.99 9.12 3.90
C ASN A 109 -4.94 8.11 3.21
N LEU A 110 -5.35 7.04 3.90
CA LEU A 110 -6.37 6.13 3.39
C LEU A 110 -7.74 6.82 3.25
N LEU A 111 -8.14 7.62 4.23
CA LEU A 111 -9.40 8.34 4.18
C LEU A 111 -9.42 9.37 3.04
N ASP A 112 -8.34 10.10 2.82
CA ASP A 112 -8.22 11.06 1.71
C ASP A 112 -8.32 10.34 0.34
N TYR A 113 -7.71 9.15 0.21
CA TYR A 113 -7.87 8.30 -0.98
C TYR A 113 -9.33 7.87 -1.19
N LEU A 114 -10.02 7.48 -0.12
CA LEU A 114 -11.42 7.07 -0.18
C LEU A 114 -12.37 8.25 -0.49
N GLU A 115 -12.06 9.47 -0.03
CA GLU A 115 -12.80 10.67 -0.41
C GLU A 115 -12.70 10.91 -1.92
N ALA A 116 -11.52 10.75 -2.51
CA ALA A 116 -11.37 10.84 -3.96
C ALA A 116 -12.18 9.77 -4.71
N ALA A 117 -12.25 8.53 -4.19
CA ALA A 117 -13.05 7.46 -4.78
C ALA A 117 -14.58 7.72 -4.71
N LEU A 118 -15.07 8.42 -3.67
CA LEU A 118 -16.48 8.85 -3.60
C LEU A 118 -16.85 9.80 -4.74
N GLU A 119 -15.92 10.65 -5.18
CA GLU A 119 -16.17 11.57 -6.29
C GLU A 119 -16.36 10.84 -7.63
N ASP A 120 -15.87 9.60 -7.73
CA ASP A 120 -15.90 8.73 -8.91
C ASP A 120 -17.07 7.72 -8.93
N ASP A 121 -18.12 7.95 -8.13
CA ASP A 121 -19.35 7.13 -8.00
C ASP A 121 -19.15 5.72 -7.37
N GLU A 122 -18.08 5.49 -6.58
CA GLU A 122 -18.00 4.27 -5.75
C GLU A 122 -18.87 4.38 -4.49
N GLU A 123 -19.98 3.62 -4.44
CA GLU A 123 -20.93 3.68 -3.32
C GLU A 123 -20.54 2.72 -2.16
N GLU A 124 -19.98 1.56 -2.47
CA GLU A 124 -19.69 0.49 -1.50
C GLU A 124 -18.23 0.03 -1.59
N ILE A 125 -17.60 -0.15 -0.43
CA ILE A 125 -16.28 -0.74 -0.30
C ILE A 125 -16.32 -2.00 0.57
N LEU A 126 -15.38 -2.90 0.32
CA LEU A 126 -15.08 -4.02 1.19
C LEU A 126 -13.90 -3.64 2.10
N LEU A 127 -14.20 -3.44 3.37
CA LEU A 127 -13.18 -3.25 4.40
C LEU A 127 -12.76 -4.60 4.95
N ILE A 128 -11.45 -4.82 5.06
CA ILE A 128 -10.86 -6.09 5.51
C ILE A 128 -9.85 -5.79 6.59
N GLN A 129 -9.93 -6.53 7.69
CA GLN A 129 -9.05 -6.39 8.84
C GLN A 129 -8.38 -7.70 9.16
N GLY A 130 -7.13 -7.63 9.61
CA GLY A 130 -6.38 -8.82 9.95
C GLY A 130 -5.05 -8.52 10.64
N GLY A 131 -4.25 -9.56 10.84
CA GLY A 131 -2.92 -9.47 11.40
C GLY A 131 -1.88 -10.02 10.43
N TYR A 132 -0.84 -9.25 10.14
CA TYR A 132 0.28 -9.73 9.32
C TYR A 132 1.53 -9.94 10.18
N THR A 133 2.33 -10.94 9.85
CA THR A 133 3.67 -11.14 10.41
C THR A 133 4.62 -11.61 9.33
N GLY A 134 5.65 -10.82 9.05
CA GLY A 134 6.61 -11.13 8.01
C GLY A 134 7.32 -9.89 7.52
N ARG A 135 7.84 -10.00 6.29
CA ARG A 135 8.51 -8.88 5.61
C ARG A 135 7.51 -8.06 4.82
N TYR A 136 7.71 -6.75 4.82
CA TYR A 136 6.89 -5.79 4.11
C TYR A 136 7.71 -4.56 3.75
N THR A 137 7.14 -3.70 2.93
CA THR A 137 7.72 -2.41 2.55
C THR A 137 6.77 -1.32 2.99
N ARG A 138 7.22 -0.40 3.86
CA ARG A 138 6.41 0.73 4.35
C ARG A 138 6.86 2.02 3.70
N CYS A 139 5.92 2.78 3.14
CA CYS A 139 6.20 4.10 2.61
C CYS A 139 6.44 5.10 3.74
N ILE A 140 7.56 5.82 3.65
CA ILE A 140 8.00 6.79 4.65
C ILE A 140 8.15 8.20 4.06
N TYR A 141 7.92 8.33 2.75
CA TYR A 141 7.95 9.59 2.02
C TYR A 141 7.21 9.45 0.69
N GLY A 142 6.31 10.39 0.42
CA GLY A 142 5.71 10.59 -0.90
C GLY A 142 4.24 10.94 -0.74
N ASP A 143 3.83 12.01 -1.42
CA ASP A 143 2.60 12.78 -1.16
C ASP A 143 1.36 11.88 -1.03
N GLY A 144 0.81 11.81 0.19
CA GLY A 144 -0.43 11.07 0.49
C GLY A 144 -0.28 9.56 0.58
N HIS A 145 0.96 9.05 0.59
CA HIS A 145 1.26 7.62 0.63
C HIS A 145 2.05 7.22 1.88
N GLU A 146 2.45 8.17 2.72
CA GLU A 146 3.12 7.87 3.98
C GLU A 146 2.29 6.89 4.84
N GLY A 147 2.96 5.90 5.42
CA GLY A 147 2.33 4.87 6.25
C GLY A 147 1.72 3.69 5.49
N TYR A 148 1.50 3.79 4.17
CA TYR A 148 1.06 2.64 3.37
C TYR A 148 2.10 1.51 3.40
N ILE A 149 1.61 0.29 3.47
CA ILE A 149 2.41 -0.93 3.53
C ILE A 149 2.10 -1.81 2.32
N VAL A 150 3.15 -2.27 1.66
CA VAL A 150 3.06 -3.23 0.56
C VAL A 150 3.62 -4.58 1.01
N ILE A 151 2.76 -5.60 0.97
CA ILE A 151 3.11 -6.99 1.23
C ILE A 151 3.28 -7.70 -0.11
N LYS A 152 4.52 -8.12 -0.44
CA LYS A 152 4.84 -8.74 -1.73
C LYS A 152 4.32 -10.18 -1.89
N SER A 153 3.75 -10.77 -0.83
CA SER A 153 3.19 -12.13 -0.81
C SER A 153 1.68 -12.11 -0.62
N THR A 154 1.04 -13.25 -0.87
CA THR A 154 -0.35 -13.47 -0.46
C THR A 154 -0.48 -13.36 1.07
N VAL A 155 -1.48 -12.60 1.54
CA VAL A 155 -1.96 -12.64 2.92
C VAL A 155 -3.03 -13.72 3.00
N SER A 156 -2.76 -14.79 3.73
CA SER A 156 -3.65 -15.95 3.78
C SER A 156 -4.97 -15.64 4.51
N GLU A 157 -6.01 -16.41 4.18
CA GLU A 157 -7.34 -16.25 4.79
C GLU A 157 -7.33 -16.34 6.32
N ASP A 158 -6.43 -17.14 6.91
CA ASP A 158 -6.30 -17.30 8.37
C ASP A 158 -5.66 -16.09 9.06
N MET A 159 -5.09 -15.16 8.30
CA MET A 159 -4.59 -13.87 8.79
C MET A 159 -5.68 -12.78 8.77
N ILE A 160 -6.85 -13.06 8.19
CA ILE A 160 -7.97 -12.13 8.11
C ILE A 160 -8.91 -12.41 9.28
N GLU A 161 -9.20 -11.36 10.04
CA GLU A 161 -10.00 -11.42 11.28
C GLU A 161 -11.44 -10.96 11.06
N ASP A 162 -11.64 -9.94 10.20
CA ASP A 162 -12.96 -9.42 9.85
C ASP A 162 -13.00 -8.92 8.40
N TRP A 163 -14.21 -8.92 7.85
CA TRP A 163 -14.51 -8.24 6.59
C TRP A 163 -15.93 -7.71 6.62
N SER A 164 -16.14 -6.53 6.05
CA SER A 164 -17.47 -5.94 5.98
C SER A 164 -17.62 -5.06 4.76
N VAL A 165 -18.77 -5.21 4.10
CA VAL A 165 -19.19 -4.25 3.06
C VAL A 165 -19.77 -3.03 3.76
N LYS A 166 -19.27 -1.86 3.41
CA LYS A 166 -19.65 -0.56 3.98
C LYS A 166 -20.00 0.39 2.86
N ASN A 167 -20.99 1.26 3.08
CA ASN A 167 -21.11 2.45 2.24
C ASN A 167 -19.91 3.36 2.52
N LEU A 168 -19.33 3.90 1.46
CA LEU A 168 -18.15 4.73 1.56
C LEU A 168 -18.45 6.05 2.30
N GLU A 169 -19.65 6.61 2.14
CA GLU A 169 -20.15 7.75 2.93
C GLU A 169 -20.16 7.44 4.44
N ASP A 170 -20.56 6.23 4.84
CA ASP A 170 -20.63 5.84 6.24
C ASP A 170 -19.24 5.77 6.89
N VAL A 171 -18.22 5.35 6.13
CA VAL A 171 -16.82 5.29 6.57
C VAL A 171 -16.23 6.68 6.68
N TRP A 172 -16.54 7.59 5.75
CA TRP A 172 -16.07 8.97 5.83
C TRP A 172 -16.68 9.73 7.02
N PHE A 173 -18.00 9.68 7.19
CA PHE A 173 -18.69 10.49 8.21
C PHE A 173 -18.53 9.95 9.63
N ASN A 174 -18.39 8.64 9.81
CA ASN A 174 -18.24 8.01 11.12
C ASN A 174 -16.79 7.60 11.43
N GLY A 175 -15.87 7.92 10.52
CA GLY A 175 -14.51 7.39 10.50
C GLY A 175 -14.47 5.88 10.23
N LEU A 176 -13.26 5.34 10.21
CA LEU A 176 -13.02 3.91 10.39
C LEU A 176 -13.40 3.56 11.85
N SER A 177 -14.70 3.46 12.11
CA SER A 177 -15.22 2.94 13.39
C SER A 177 -14.96 1.44 13.41
N ILE A 178 -13.82 1.08 14.02
CA ILE A 178 -13.40 -0.27 14.39
C ILE A 178 -14.22 -0.75 15.61
#